data_AF-A0A4Q0PBB4-F1
#
_entry.id   AF-A0A4Q0PBB4-F1
#
_cell.length_a   1.000
_cell.length_b   1.000
_cell.length_c   1.000
_cell.angle_alpha   90.00
_cell.angle_beta   90.00
_cell.angle_gamma   90.00
#
_symmetry.space_group_name_H-M   'P 1'
#
loop_
_entity.id
_entity.type
_entity.pdbx_description
1 polymer ?
#
loop_
_entity_poly.entity_id
_entity_poly.type
_entity_poly.pdbx_seq_one_letter_code
_entity_poly.pdbx_strand_id
1 'polypeptide(L)' 'MSTIAICPTCGSKSRIKEKEGETIYTAVQDDEALKKIGQMKKAIEKFKSKAEALEKELEALKSQQ' A
#
# COMPACT_ATOMS: atom_id res chain seq x y z
N MET A 1 -3.09 2.52 -7.09
CA MET A 1 -1.91 1.68 -6.71
C MET A 1 -0.89 1.75 -7.84
N SER A 2 0.40 1.59 -7.57
CA SER A 2 1.41 1.55 -8.64
C SER A 2 1.32 0.23 -9.39
N THR A 3 1.23 0.25 -10.72
CA THR A 3 1.29 -0.96 -11.54
C THR A 3 2.73 -1.48 -11.55
N ILE A 4 2.94 -2.69 -11.02
CA ILE A 4 4.24 -3.37 -11.02
C ILE A 4 4.17 -4.49 -12.05
N ALA A 5 5.15 -4.54 -12.95
CA ALA A 5 5.32 -5.63 -13.89
C ALA A 5 6.79 -5.96 -14.08
N ILE A 6 7.07 -7.05 -14.79
CA ILE A 6 8.42 -7.40 -15.21
C ILE A 6 8.77 -6.55 -16.44
N CYS A 7 9.90 -5.84 -16.38
CA CYS A 7 10.42 -5.12 -17.54
C CYS A 7 10.78 -6.14 -18.64
N PRO A 8 10.22 -6.04 -19.86
CA PRO A 8 10.49 -6.99 -20.93
C PRO A 8 11.95 -6.94 -21.43
N THR A 9 12.65 -5.82 -21.19
CA THR A 9 14.01 -5.60 -21.69
C THR A 9 15.10 -6.13 -20.74
N CYS A 10 14.92 -5.98 -19.43
CA CYS A 10 15.95 -6.35 -18.44
C CYS A 10 15.47 -7.34 -17.37
N GLY A 11 14.21 -7.79 -17.41
CA GLY A 11 13.65 -8.76 -16.46
C GLY A 11 13.45 -8.26 -15.03
N SER A 12 13.74 -6.99 -14.74
CA SER A 12 13.57 -6.43 -13.40
C SER A 12 12.10 -6.20 -13.05
N LYS A 13 11.74 -6.34 -11.77
CA LYS A 13 10.43 -5.88 -11.28
C LYS A 13 10.42 -4.36 -11.29
N SER A 14 9.57 -3.80 -12.15
CA SER A 14 9.53 -2.37 -12.43
C SER A 14 8.13 -1.80 -12.22
N ARG A 15 8.08 -0.56 -11.74
CA ARG A 15 6.90 0.27 -11.80
C ARG A 15 6.71 0.76 -13.23
N ILE A 16 5.52 0.53 -13.77
CA ILE A 16 5.12 1.07 -15.08
C ILE A 16 4.48 2.44 -14.87
N LYS A 17 4.86 3.40 -15.71
CA LYS A 17 4.15 4.67 -15.92
C LYS A 17 4.02 4.93 -17.41
N GLU A 18 2.87 5.40 -17.84
CA GLU A 18 2.71 5.93 -19.20
C GLU A 18 2.82 7.45 -19.14
N LYS A 19 3.65 8.01 -20.03
CA LYS A 19 3.74 9.46 -20.22
C LYS A 19 3.87 9.75 -21.71
N GLU A 20 2.98 10.57 -22.24
CA GLU A 20 3.03 11.04 -23.64
C GLU A 20 3.06 9.90 -24.69
N GLY A 21 2.43 8.76 -24.39
CA GLY A 21 2.40 7.59 -25.27
C GLY A 21 3.59 6.62 -25.11
N GLU A 22 4.58 6.96 -24.28
CA GLU A 22 5.71 6.09 -23.97
C GLU A 22 5.53 5.38 -22.62
N THR A 23 5.79 4.06 -22.62
CA THR A 23 5.77 3.23 -21.40
C THR A 23 7.14 3.27 -20.72
N ILE A 24 7.21 3.95 -19.58
CA ILE A 24 8.43 4.06 -18.77
C ILE A 24 8.45 2.95 -17.72
N TYR A 25 9.49 2.13 -17.74
CA TYR A 25 9.77 1.10 -16.74
C TYR A 25 10.80 1.62 -15.74
N THR A 26 10.40 1.83 -14.50
CA THR A 26 11.32 2.20 -13.41
C THR A 26 11.54 1.01 -12.49
N ALA A 27 12.77 0.49 -12.43
CA ALA A 27 13.11 -0.63 -11.55
C ALA A 27 12.79 -0.28 -10.09
N VAL A 28 12.08 -1.18 -9.40
CA VAL A 28 11.82 -1.02 -7.96
C VAL A 28 13.09 -1.42 -7.22
N GLN A 29 13.70 -0.46 -6.54
CA GLN A 29 14.89 -0.66 -5.73
C GLN A 29 14.53 -0.80 -4.24
N ASP A 30 15.48 -1.28 -3.43
CA ASP A 30 15.28 -1.57 -2.01
C ASP A 30 14.77 -0.35 -1.23
N ASP A 31 15.29 0.84 -1.49
CA ASP A 31 14.84 2.06 -0.80
C ASP A 31 13.38 2.43 -1.12
N GLU A 32 12.92 2.22 -2.36
CA GLU A 32 11.52 2.45 -2.73
C GLU A 32 10.61 1.39 -2.09
N ALA A 33 11.06 0.13 -2.05
CA ALA A 33 10.35 -0.96 -1.41
C ALA A 33 10.21 -0.72 0.10
N LEU A 34 11.30 -0.36 0.79
CA LEU A 34 11.32 -0.05 2.22
C LEU A 34 10.40 1.13 2.56
N LYS A 35 10.40 2.20 1.75
CA LYS A 35 9.47 3.33 1.92
C LYS A 35 8.00 2.90 1.83
N LYS A 36 7.65 2.08 0.83
CA LYS A 36 6.27 1.58 0.68
C LYS A 36 5.86 0.63 1.81
N ILE A 37 6.77 -0.24 2.26
CA ILE A 37 6.53 -1.11 3.42
C ILE A 37 6.28 -0.26 4.68
N GLY A 38 7.08 0.79 4.90
CA GLY A 38 6.90 1.72 6.01
C GLY A 38 5.55 2.45 5.96
N GLN A 39 5.13 2.92 4.77
CA GLN A 39 3.82 3.53 4.57
C GLN A 39 2.68 2.53 4.87
N MET A 40 2.83 1.28 4.46
CA MET A 40 1.82 0.24 4.68
C MET A 40 1.68 -0.10 6.17
N LYS A 41 2.79 -0.25 6.90
CA LYS A 41 2.77 -0.47 8.36
C LYS A 41 2.03 0.64 9.10
N LYS A 42 2.32 1.91 8.78
CA LYS A 42 1.62 3.08 9.36
C LYS A 42 0.12 3.06 9.07
N ALA A 43 -0.26 2.69 7.85
CA ALA A 43 -1.68 2.59 7.48
C ALA A 43 -2.37 1.48 8.30
N ILE A 44 -1.74 0.31 8.42
CA ILE A 44 -2.26 -0.82 9.19
C ILE A 44 -2.45 -0.44 10.67
N GLU A 45 -1.46 0.21 11.29
CA GLU A 45 -1.58 0.67 12.68
C GLU A 45 -2.76 1.64 12.87
N LYS A 46 -2.95 2.57 11.94
CA LYS A 46 -4.09 3.51 11.95
C LYS A 46 -5.43 2.81 11.76
N PHE A 47 -5.49 1.77 10.94
CA PHE A 47 -6.71 0.97 10.78
C PHE A 47 -7.00 0.12 12.01
N LYS A 48 -5.96 -0.46 12.62
CA LYS A 48 -6.08 -1.25 13.84
C LYS A 48 -6.62 -0.41 15.00
N SER A 49 -6.06 0.78 15.23
CA SER A 49 -6.55 1.66 16.29
C SER A 49 -8.00 2.12 16.07
N LYS A 50 -8.39 2.37 14.82
CA LYS A 50 -9.79 2.66 14.48
C LYS A 50 -10.71 1.46 14.70
N ALA A 51 -10.28 0.26 14.33
CA ALA A 51 -11.05 -0.96 14.54
C ALA A 51 -11.26 -1.22 16.04
N GLU A 52 -10.22 -1.10 16.86
CA GLU A 52 -10.30 -1.24 18.31
C GLU A 52 -11.24 -0.20 18.96
N ALA A 53 -11.24 1.04 18.46
CA ALA A 53 -12.16 2.07 18.92
C ALA A 53 -13.63 1.72 18.57
N LEU A 54 -13.86 1.30 17.32
CA LEU A 54 -15.19 0.90 16.85
C LEU A 54 -15.72 -0.35 17.57
N GLU A 55 -14.85 -1.31 17.90
CA GLU A 55 -15.23 -2.50 18.68
C GLU A 55 -15.72 -2.11 20.07
N LYS A 56 -15.03 -1.19 20.76
CA LYS A 56 -15.46 -0.67 22.07
C LYS A 56 -16.79 0.07 22.00
N GLU A 57 -16.98 0.90 20.97
CA GLU A 57 -18.26 1.59 20.74
C GLU A 57 -19.39 0.61 20.48
N LEU A 58 -19.15 -0.45 19.70
CA LEU A 58 -20.12 -1.52 19.45
C LEU A 58 -20.49 -2.29 20.72
N GLU A 59 -19.52 -2.62 21.58
CA GLU A 59 -19.78 -3.27 22.86
C GLU A 59 -20.61 -2.37 23.80
N ALA A 60 -20.31 -1.08 23.86
CA ALA A 60 -21.07 -0.11 24.65
C ALA A 60 -22.52 0.02 24.15
N LEU A 61 -22.74 0.04 22.83
CA LEU A 61 -24.09 0.07 22.26
C LEU A 61 -24.86 -1.25 22.48
N LYS A 62 -24.19 -2.40 22.33
CA LYS A 62 -24.80 -3.72 22.55
C LYS A 62 -25.16 -4.00 24.01
N SER A 63 -24.43 -3.40 24.95
CA SER A 63 -24.72 -3.52 26.39
C SER A 63 -25.82 -2.55 26.87
N GLN A 64 -26.24 -1.62 26.02
CA GLN A 64 -27.37 -0.71 26.26
C GLN A 64 -28.68 -1.18 25.58
N GLN A 65 -28.64 -2.32 24.87
CA GLN A 65 -29.82 -3.01 24.32
C GLN A 65 -30.22 -4.17 25.23
#